data_AF-A0A1Q9EXA0-F1
#
_entry.id   AF-A0A1Q9EXA0-F1
#
_cell.length_a   1.000
_cell.length_b   1.000
_cell.length_c   1.000
_cell.angle_alpha   90.00
_cell.angle_beta   90.00
_cell.angle_gamma   90.00
#
_symmetry.space_group_name_H-M   'P 1'
#
loop_
_entity.id
_entity.type
_entity.pdbx_description
1 polymer ?
#
loop_
_entity_poly.entity_id
_entity_poly.type
_entity_poly.pdbx_seq_one_letter_code
_entity_poly.pdbx_strand_id
1 'polypeptide(L)'
;MDDQLDLDGMTFVCAEQTQLQLRGACRFGVLRSVVFEVAWSELAELWLKPFWISVFKRCFGTLQAQAMAVFDRFGGEVTLVYSRTFIDEVPVVVNSGSHRRSASQPPAVTHLETASDAMIEEESLRGYVQSLGTSSMHRLADVVTAKAPTHGEEAVADKAGDHPAVFVAAASCGSRGHPHLCKRPCIYFASGNCTVGAQCKYCHLPHADRSAKLDKQQRTRFNSMGKRDALLLLQSILTMSATTNGFLHLAKDILEMVAKEAMKHDAVEEVSSESAKRRLERVLVRMPFHQLALLSVSKANRGEFGELMVPCIEKLTDDLEAARNIELKA
;
A
#
# COMPACT_ATOMS: atom_id res chain seq x y z
N MET A 1 1.58 -8.29 -59.94
CA MET A 1 2.70 -8.27 -58.98
C MET A 1 2.02 -7.93 -57.68
N ASP A 2 1.36 -8.95 -57.13
CA ASP A 2 0.37 -8.83 -56.07
C ASP A 2 0.74 -9.91 -55.06
N ASP A 3 1.48 -9.51 -54.03
CA ASP A 3 1.86 -10.38 -52.92
C ASP A 3 0.74 -10.34 -51.89
N GLN A 4 -0.11 -11.35 -52.01
CA GLN A 4 -1.16 -11.72 -51.07
C GLN A 4 -0.55 -12.67 -50.05
N LEU A 5 -0.35 -12.20 -48.81
CA LEU A 5 0.05 -13.04 -47.68
C LEU A 5 -1.18 -13.35 -46.84
N ASP A 6 -1.70 -14.56 -47.07
CA ASP A 6 -2.62 -15.27 -46.19
C ASP A 6 -1.92 -15.62 -44.88
N LEU A 7 -2.52 -15.21 -43.76
CA LEU A 7 -2.21 -15.73 -42.42
C LEU A 7 -3.51 -16.29 -41.83
N ASP A 8 -3.83 -17.50 -42.25
CA ASP A 8 -4.83 -18.35 -41.64
C ASP A 8 -4.32 -18.97 -40.33
N GLY A 9 -5.17 -18.89 -39.29
CA GLY A 9 -5.51 -20.07 -38.50
C GLY A 9 -4.52 -20.55 -37.44
N MET A 10 -4.55 -19.92 -36.26
CA MET A 10 -4.22 -20.63 -35.01
C MET A 10 -5.39 -20.55 -34.03
N THR A 11 -6.28 -21.54 -34.15
CA THR A 11 -7.28 -21.90 -33.14
C THR A 11 -6.58 -22.52 -31.94
N PHE A 12 -6.64 -21.85 -30.79
CA PHE A 12 -6.31 -22.47 -29.50
C PHE A 12 -7.56 -23.13 -28.92
N VAL A 13 -7.49 -24.47 -28.82
CA VAL A 13 -8.48 -25.29 -28.14
C VAL A 13 -8.33 -25.12 -26.63
N CYS A 14 -9.44 -24.75 -25.99
CA CYS A 14 -9.64 -24.67 -24.55
C CYS A 14 -9.47 -26.06 -23.91
N ALA A 15 -8.69 -26.15 -22.82
CA ALA A 15 -8.69 -27.32 -21.94
C ALA A 15 -9.36 -26.94 -20.60
N GLU A 16 -10.50 -27.57 -20.38
CA GLU A 16 -11.43 -27.42 -19.28
C GLU A 16 -11.01 -28.25 -18.05
N GLN A 17 -11.45 -27.80 -16.87
CA GLN A 17 -11.73 -28.57 -15.65
C GLN A 17 -10.62 -29.33 -14.90
N THR A 18 -10.29 -28.82 -13.71
CA THR A 18 -10.37 -29.65 -12.49
C THR A 18 -10.69 -28.78 -11.26
N GLN A 19 -11.95 -28.78 -10.82
CA GLN A 19 -12.32 -28.45 -9.44
C GLN A 19 -12.17 -29.70 -8.59
N LEU A 20 -11.48 -29.61 -7.44
CA LEU A 20 -11.74 -30.51 -6.33
C LEU A 20 -11.71 -29.76 -5.00
N GLN A 21 -12.79 -29.96 -4.25
CA GLN A 21 -13.06 -29.46 -2.91
C GLN A 21 -12.03 -29.96 -1.89
N LEU A 22 -11.57 -29.09 -0.99
CA LEU A 22 -11.26 -29.49 0.39
C LEU A 22 -11.69 -28.40 1.38
N ARG A 23 -12.81 -28.66 2.06
CA ARG A 23 -13.22 -28.00 3.30
C ARG A 23 -12.46 -28.62 4.47
N GLY A 24 -11.82 -27.75 5.28
CA GLY A 24 -11.82 -27.80 6.74
C GLY A 24 -10.92 -28.82 7.46
N ALA A 25 -9.85 -28.33 8.10
CA ALA A 25 -9.57 -28.53 9.54
C ALA A 25 -8.35 -27.70 9.98
N CYS A 26 -8.55 -26.81 10.93
CA CYS A 26 -7.47 -26.17 11.69
C CYS A 26 -6.88 -27.14 12.72
N ARG A 27 -5.56 -27.31 12.75
CA ARG A 27 -4.66 -27.22 13.93
C ARG A 27 -3.28 -27.85 13.66
N PHE A 28 -2.22 -27.12 14.05
CA PHE A 28 -0.83 -27.53 14.34
C PHE A 28 -0.11 -28.43 13.30
N GLY A 29 0.94 -27.99 12.61
CA GLY A 29 2.22 -27.56 13.19
C GLY A 29 3.25 -28.68 12.95
N VAL A 30 4.24 -28.43 12.10
CA VAL A 30 5.41 -29.31 11.82
C VAL A 30 5.13 -30.57 10.99
N LEU A 31 4.77 -30.43 9.71
CA LEU A 31 4.93 -31.48 8.69
C LEU A 31 4.74 -30.87 7.29
N ARG A 32 5.71 -30.06 6.85
CA ARG A 32 5.62 -29.41 5.52
C ARG A 32 6.88 -29.46 4.67
N SER A 33 7.81 -30.37 4.98
CA SER A 33 9.03 -30.53 4.17
C SER A 33 9.07 -31.79 3.30
N VAL A 34 8.35 -32.87 3.65
CA VAL A 34 8.51 -34.17 2.97
C VAL A 34 7.53 -34.37 1.80
N VAL A 35 6.37 -33.72 1.81
CA VAL A 35 5.34 -33.94 0.77
C VAL A 35 5.62 -33.14 -0.52
N PHE A 36 6.46 -32.10 -0.45
CA PHE A 36 6.81 -31.30 -1.64
C PHE A 36 7.93 -31.93 -2.49
N GLU A 37 8.70 -32.87 -1.94
CA GLU A 37 9.80 -33.53 -2.67
C GLU A 37 9.32 -34.65 -3.61
N VAL A 38 8.23 -35.34 -3.26
CA VAL A 38 7.76 -36.50 -4.05
C VAL A 38 6.92 -36.08 -5.27
N ALA A 39 6.22 -34.94 -5.22
CA ALA A 39 5.39 -34.47 -6.32
C ALA A 39 6.18 -33.78 -7.45
N TRP A 40 7.42 -33.34 -7.20
CA TRP A 40 8.24 -32.68 -8.21
C TRP A 40 9.08 -33.66 -9.04
N SER A 41 9.37 -34.85 -8.50
CA SER A 41 10.12 -35.89 -9.22
C SER A 41 9.34 -36.53 -10.37
N GLU A 42 8.01 -36.67 -10.26
CA GLU A 42 7.21 -37.30 -11.32
C GLU A 42 6.85 -36.33 -12.47
N LEU A 43 6.85 -35.02 -12.23
CA LEU A 43 6.64 -34.01 -13.28
C LEU A 43 7.91 -33.67 -14.08
N ALA A 44 9.09 -34.00 -13.56
CA ALA A 44 10.37 -33.70 -14.21
C ALA A 44 10.74 -34.69 -15.34
N GLU A 45 10.12 -35.87 -15.40
CA GLU A 45 10.45 -36.89 -16.40
C GLU A 45 9.82 -36.63 -17.78
N LEU A 46 8.80 -35.77 -17.88
CA LEU A 46 8.06 -35.62 -19.13
C LEU A 46 8.51 -34.44 -20.03
N TRP A 47 9.40 -33.54 -19.58
CA TRP A 47 9.73 -32.33 -20.35
C TRP A 47 11.19 -31.86 -20.39
N LEU A 48 12.14 -32.50 -19.72
CA LEU A 48 13.54 -32.02 -19.71
C LEU A 48 14.52 -33.01 -20.33
N LYS A 49 15.01 -32.65 -21.52
CA LYS A 49 16.16 -33.28 -22.19
C LYS A 49 17.37 -33.37 -21.23
N PRO A 50 18.19 -34.43 -21.32
CA PRO A 50 19.29 -34.74 -20.38
C PRO A 50 20.39 -33.66 -20.28
N PHE A 51 20.35 -32.61 -21.11
CA PHE A 51 21.33 -31.52 -21.08
C PHE A 51 21.12 -30.53 -19.92
N TRP A 52 19.88 -30.33 -19.45
CA TRP A 52 19.59 -29.32 -18.41
C TRP A 52 19.81 -29.82 -16.98
N ILE A 53 19.73 -31.13 -16.74
CA ILE A 53 19.89 -31.74 -15.40
C ILE A 53 21.32 -31.53 -14.87
N SER A 54 22.33 -31.54 -15.75
CA SER A 54 23.73 -31.36 -15.35
C SER A 54 24.04 -29.89 -14.98
N VAL A 55 23.44 -28.93 -15.69
CA VAL A 55 23.58 -27.50 -15.40
C VAL A 55 22.83 -27.11 -14.12
N PHE A 56 21.64 -27.68 -13.91
CA PHE A 56 20.82 -27.39 -12.73
C PHE A 56 21.45 -27.96 -11.44
N LYS A 57 22.00 -29.19 -11.47
CA LYS A 57 22.73 -29.76 -10.31
C LYS A 57 23.97 -28.96 -9.93
N ARG A 58 24.66 -28.35 -10.90
CA ARG A 58 25.86 -27.54 -10.63
C ARG A 58 25.53 -26.13 -10.10
N CYS A 59 24.38 -25.57 -10.45
CA CYS A 59 23.93 -24.27 -9.93
C CYS A 59 23.20 -24.37 -8.58
N PHE A 60 22.47 -25.45 -8.31
CA PHE A 60 21.71 -25.59 -7.07
C PHE A 60 22.60 -25.91 -5.86
N GLY A 61 23.68 -26.69 -6.07
CA GLY A 61 24.64 -27.02 -5.00
C GLY A 61 25.41 -25.80 -4.45
N THR A 62 25.69 -24.79 -5.28
CA THR A 62 26.37 -23.56 -4.83
C THR A 62 25.41 -22.58 -4.16
N LEU A 63 24.13 -22.55 -4.57
CA LEU A 63 23.09 -21.70 -3.96
C LEU A 63 22.69 -22.18 -2.55
N GLN A 64 22.62 -23.49 -2.31
CA GLN A 64 22.31 -24.02 -0.98
C GLN A 64 23.44 -23.76 0.04
N ALA A 65 24.71 -23.83 -0.40
CA ALA A 65 25.86 -23.50 0.44
C ALA A 65 25.93 -22.00 0.79
N GLN A 66 25.56 -21.11 -0.14
CA GLN A 66 25.49 -19.67 0.13
C GLN A 66 24.29 -19.29 1.00
N ALA A 67 23.15 -19.96 0.86
CA ALA A 67 21.96 -19.70 1.69
C ALA A 67 22.18 -20.10 3.16
N MET A 68 22.91 -21.18 3.43
CA MET A 68 23.25 -21.58 4.82
C MET A 68 24.32 -20.68 5.45
N ALA A 69 25.30 -20.20 4.67
CA ALA A 69 26.33 -19.27 5.17
C ALA A 69 25.79 -17.88 5.55
N VAL A 70 24.63 -17.47 5.02
CA VAL A 70 23.96 -16.21 5.40
C VAL A 70 23.16 -16.35 6.70
N PHE A 71 22.67 -17.56 7.02
CA PHE A 71 21.85 -17.78 8.21
C PHE A 71 22.66 -17.85 9.51
N ASP A 72 23.92 -18.29 9.48
CA ASP A 72 24.81 -18.32 10.65
C ASP A 72 25.33 -16.93 11.07
N ARG A 73 25.06 -15.88 10.29
CA ARG A 73 25.53 -14.51 10.60
C ARG A 73 24.57 -13.70 11.48
N PHE A 74 23.42 -14.26 11.86
CA PHE A 74 22.39 -13.57 12.66
C PHE A 74 22.19 -14.14 14.07
N GLY A 75 22.99 -15.12 14.50
CA GLY A 75 22.94 -15.71 15.84
C GLY A 75 23.59 -14.86 16.94
N GLY A 76 23.47 -13.54 16.90
CA GLY A 76 23.94 -12.68 17.99
C GLY A 76 23.01 -12.81 19.19
N GLU A 77 23.52 -13.29 20.32
CA GLU A 77 22.79 -13.34 21.59
C GLU A 77 22.48 -11.91 22.07
N VAL A 78 21.23 -11.47 21.93
CA VAL A 78 20.79 -10.14 22.39
C VAL A 78 20.26 -10.27 23.82
N THR A 79 20.96 -9.67 24.77
CA THR A 79 20.52 -9.61 26.16
C THR A 79 19.64 -8.37 26.36
N LEU A 80 18.35 -8.58 26.60
CA LEU A 80 17.40 -7.51 26.91
C LEU A 80 17.44 -7.22 28.41
N VAL A 81 17.66 -5.95 28.79
CA VAL A 81 17.65 -5.53 30.19
C VAL A 81 16.49 -4.57 30.41
N TYR A 82 15.69 -4.87 31.43
CA TYR A 82 14.54 -4.04 31.81
C TYR A 82 15.01 -2.96 32.78
N SER A 83 14.95 -1.69 32.38
CA SER A 83 15.28 -0.56 33.25
C SER A 83 14.16 0.48 33.21
N ARG A 84 13.56 0.74 34.38
CA ARG A 84 12.56 1.81 34.62
C ARG A 84 11.54 1.96 33.47
N THR A 85 10.68 0.95 33.30
CA THR A 85 9.55 0.88 32.34
C THR A 85 9.89 0.80 30.85
N PHE A 86 11.17 0.75 30.44
CA PHE A 86 11.55 0.54 29.04
C PHE A 86 12.47 -0.68 28.88
N ILE A 87 12.35 -1.35 27.73
CA ILE A 87 13.23 -2.44 27.30
C ILE A 87 14.34 -1.82 26.48
N ASP A 88 15.56 -1.80 27.02
CA ASP A 88 16.75 -1.37 26.30
C ASP A 88 17.54 -2.59 25.79
N GLU A 89 17.99 -2.53 24.55
CA GLU A 89 18.94 -3.49 23.98
C GLU A 89 20.35 -3.12 24.46
N VAL A 90 20.99 -4.01 25.25
CA VAL A 90 22.37 -3.78 25.68
C VAL A 90 23.30 -4.27 24.57
N PRO A 91 24.07 -3.39 23.91
CA PRO A 91 25.00 -3.83 22.88
C PRO A 91 26.08 -4.71 23.51
N VAL A 92 26.27 -5.92 22.97
CA VAL A 92 27.34 -6.85 23.34
C VAL A 92 28.68 -6.12 23.16
N VAL A 93 29.36 -5.89 24.29
CA VAL A 93 30.56 -5.07 24.37
C VAL A 93 31.71 -5.81 23.66
N VAL A 94 31.92 -5.50 22.38
CA VAL A 94 33.20 -5.79 21.74
C VAL A 94 34.21 -4.82 22.32
N ASN A 95 35.18 -5.37 23.05
CA ASN A 95 36.18 -4.66 23.83
C ASN A 95 37.15 -3.90 22.90
N SER A 96 36.73 -2.75 22.38
CA SER A 96 37.53 -1.90 21.51
C SER A 96 37.48 -0.48 22.03
N GLY A 97 38.59 -0.05 22.65
CA GLY A 97 39.02 1.34 22.78
C GLY A 97 38.03 2.32 23.43
N SER A 98 38.42 2.89 24.57
CA SER A 98 37.64 3.86 25.35
C SER A 98 37.17 5.08 24.53
N HIS A 99 36.02 4.98 23.86
CA HIS A 99 35.24 6.15 23.50
C HIS A 99 34.59 6.68 24.78
N ARG A 100 35.30 7.61 25.42
CA ARG A 100 34.76 8.51 26.44
C ARG A 100 33.50 9.12 25.85
N ARG A 101 32.33 8.66 26.31
CA ARG A 101 31.06 9.31 25.98
C ARG A 101 31.19 10.75 26.49
N SER A 102 31.02 11.70 25.58
CA SER A 102 30.93 13.11 25.90
C SER A 102 29.89 13.26 27.01
N ALA A 103 30.29 13.79 28.17
CA ALA A 103 29.35 14.17 29.20
C ALA A 103 28.38 15.16 28.54
N SER A 104 27.14 14.73 28.34
CA SER A 104 26.07 15.61 27.90
C SER A 104 26.02 16.76 28.90
N GLN A 105 26.41 17.95 28.44
CA GLN A 105 26.19 19.15 29.22
C GLN A 105 24.69 19.20 29.55
N PRO A 106 24.31 19.51 30.80
CA PRO A 106 22.92 19.79 31.11
C PRO A 106 22.44 20.87 30.13
N PRO A 107 21.17 20.79 29.67
CA PRO A 107 20.63 21.80 28.78
C PRO A 107 20.95 23.17 29.37
N ALA A 108 21.56 24.04 28.55
CA ALA A 108 21.79 25.42 28.94
C ALA A 108 20.44 25.94 29.45
N VAL A 109 20.43 26.37 30.72
CA VAL A 109 19.28 27.01 31.33
C VAL A 109 19.01 28.23 30.46
N THR A 110 18.11 28.06 29.49
CA THR A 110 17.55 29.18 28.75
C THR A 110 16.94 30.05 29.81
N HIS A 111 17.52 31.24 29.93
CA HIS A 111 17.11 32.32 30.79
C HIS A 111 15.61 32.20 31.05
N LEU A 112 15.26 31.98 32.31
CA LEU A 112 13.92 31.84 32.82
C LEU A 112 13.10 33.03 32.29
N GLU A 113 12.45 32.85 31.14
CA GLU A 113 11.39 33.73 30.69
C GLU A 113 10.37 33.65 31.81
N THR A 114 10.17 34.83 32.38
CA THR A 114 9.47 35.10 33.62
C THR A 114 8.22 34.23 33.75
N ALA A 115 7.94 33.69 34.94
CA ALA A 115 6.72 32.92 35.21
C ALA A 115 5.43 33.61 34.72
N SER A 116 5.48 34.93 34.54
CA SER A 116 4.51 35.76 33.81
C SER A 116 4.17 35.25 32.40
N ASP A 117 5.16 34.95 31.57
CA ASP A 117 4.95 34.64 30.15
C ASP A 117 4.33 33.27 29.97
N ALA A 118 4.71 32.31 30.81
CA ALA A 118 4.07 31.00 30.87
C ALA A 118 2.59 31.10 31.30
N MET A 119 2.25 32.01 32.23
CA MET A 119 0.85 32.23 32.64
C MET A 119 0.03 32.90 31.53
N ILE A 120 0.61 33.85 30.79
CA ILE A 120 -0.06 34.51 29.66
C ILE A 120 -0.34 33.49 28.53
N GLU A 121 0.61 32.61 28.24
CA GLU A 121 0.43 31.58 27.22
C GLU A 121 -0.61 30.53 27.64
N GLU A 122 -0.63 30.12 28.92
CA GLU A 122 -1.65 29.22 29.44
C GLU A 122 -3.06 29.83 29.38
N GLU A 123 -3.22 31.10 29.74
CA GLU A 123 -4.52 31.79 29.70
C GLU A 123 -5.02 31.99 28.26
N SER A 124 -4.12 32.28 27.32
CA SER A 124 -4.42 32.32 25.88
C SER A 124 -4.91 30.97 25.37
N LEU A 125 -4.25 29.87 25.75
CA LEU A 125 -4.66 28.51 25.41
C LEU A 125 -6.03 28.14 26.01
N ARG A 126 -6.30 28.54 27.26
CA ARG A 126 -7.61 28.32 27.90
C ARG A 126 -8.74 29.05 27.17
N GLY A 127 -8.51 30.31 26.77
CA GLY A 127 -9.47 31.09 25.98
C GLY A 127 -9.76 30.46 24.62
N TYR A 128 -8.73 29.96 23.94
CA TYR A 128 -8.89 29.27 22.66
C TYR A 128 -9.72 27.99 22.80
N VAL A 129 -9.43 27.14 23.80
CA VAL A 129 -10.19 25.90 24.05
C VAL A 129 -11.66 26.19 24.39
N GLN A 130 -11.94 27.23 25.18
CA GLN A 130 -13.33 27.64 25.46
C GLN A 130 -14.06 28.12 24.21
N SER A 131 -13.38 28.86 23.32
CA SER A 131 -13.97 29.33 22.05
C SER A 131 -14.33 28.20 21.08
N LEU A 132 -13.58 27.08 21.12
CA LEU A 132 -13.89 25.88 20.36
C LEU A 132 -15.14 25.17 20.89
N GLY A 133 -15.35 25.18 22.21
CA GLY A 133 -16.54 24.59 22.85
C GLY A 133 -17.83 25.32 22.46
N THR A 134 -17.82 26.65 22.49
CA THR A 134 -19.00 27.47 22.17
C THR A 134 -19.33 27.46 20.67
N SER A 135 -18.32 27.48 19.79
CA SER A 135 -18.53 27.40 18.33
C SER A 135 -19.10 26.07 17.86
N SER A 136 -18.80 24.98 18.58
CA SER A 136 -19.32 23.64 18.26
C SER A 136 -20.83 23.53 18.56
N MET A 137 -21.30 24.12 19.67
CA MET A 137 -22.71 24.04 20.06
C MET A 137 -23.64 24.84 19.15
N HIS A 138 -23.22 26.00 18.63
CA HIS A 138 -24.05 26.79 17.72
C HIS A 138 -24.31 26.09 16.38
N ARG A 139 -23.38 25.28 15.87
CA ARG A 139 -23.56 24.56 14.60
C ARG A 139 -24.57 23.42 14.68
N LEU A 140 -24.82 22.87 15.86
CA LEU A 140 -25.81 21.80 16.03
C LEU A 140 -27.23 22.34 16.20
N ALA A 141 -27.39 23.59 16.65
CA ALA A 141 -28.71 24.21 16.77
C ALA A 141 -29.33 24.56 15.40
N ASP A 142 -28.52 25.00 14.43
CA ASP A 142 -29.02 25.42 13.11
C ASP A 142 -29.48 24.25 12.21
N VAL A 143 -29.05 23.02 12.49
CA VAL A 143 -29.44 21.82 11.72
C VAL A 143 -30.82 21.30 12.16
N VAL A 144 -31.31 21.67 13.34
CA VAL A 144 -32.59 21.16 13.88
C VAL A 144 -33.81 21.94 13.37
N THR A 145 -33.63 23.12 12.76
CA THR A 145 -34.75 23.96 12.26
C THR A 145 -34.99 23.92 10.76
N ALA A 146 -34.26 23.10 9.99
CA ALA A 146 -34.54 22.89 8.57
C ALA A 146 -35.77 21.96 8.39
N LYS A 147 -36.94 22.60 8.39
CA LYS A 147 -38.26 22.04 8.08
C LYS A 147 -38.24 21.29 6.75
N ALA A 148 -38.34 19.96 6.81
CA ALA A 148 -38.41 19.09 5.64
C ALA A 148 -39.69 19.36 4.81
N PRO A 149 -39.62 19.30 3.47
CA PRO A 149 -40.80 19.30 2.62
C PRO A 149 -41.54 17.96 2.76
N THR A 150 -42.74 18.04 3.31
CA THR A 150 -43.75 16.98 3.37
C THR A 150 -44.23 16.65 1.95
N HIS A 151 -43.89 15.46 1.45
CA HIS A 151 -44.56 14.84 0.30
C HIS A 151 -45.15 13.49 0.73
N GLY A 152 -46.49 13.46 0.76
CA GLY A 152 -47.40 12.34 0.51
C GLY A 152 -47.02 10.95 1.02
N GLU A 153 -47.59 10.60 2.17
CA GLU A 153 -47.83 9.23 2.60
C GLU A 153 -48.95 8.59 1.76
N GLU A 154 -48.63 7.52 1.02
CA GLU A 154 -49.59 6.43 0.77
C GLU A 154 -49.06 5.19 1.49
N ALA A 155 -49.78 4.83 2.55
CA ALA A 155 -49.48 3.71 3.42
C ALA A 155 -49.88 2.39 2.76
N VAL A 156 -48.90 1.56 2.42
CA VAL A 156 -49.10 0.12 2.24
C VAL A 156 -48.33 -0.60 3.34
N ALA A 157 -49.06 -0.95 4.37
CA ALA A 157 -48.59 -1.81 5.44
C ALA A 157 -48.49 -3.25 4.91
N ASP A 158 -47.29 -3.79 4.78
CA ASP A 158 -47.13 -5.24 4.80
C ASP A 158 -45.75 -5.71 5.33
N LYS A 159 -45.86 -6.42 6.44
CA LYS A 159 -45.02 -7.48 7.03
C LYS A 159 -43.54 -7.22 7.32
N ALA A 160 -43.29 -7.08 8.62
CA ALA A 160 -42.02 -7.33 9.29
C ALA A 160 -41.48 -8.74 8.99
N GLY A 161 -40.63 -8.84 7.98
CA GLY A 161 -39.70 -9.93 7.80
C GLY A 161 -38.33 -9.48 8.27
N ASP A 162 -37.90 -9.97 9.43
CA ASP A 162 -36.61 -9.71 10.09
C ASP A 162 -35.47 -10.45 9.37
N HIS A 163 -35.33 -10.20 8.06
CA HIS A 163 -34.17 -10.62 7.30
C HIS A 163 -33.14 -9.50 7.38
N PRO A 164 -31.89 -9.78 7.82
CA PRO A 164 -30.83 -8.80 7.75
C PRO A 164 -30.69 -8.40 6.29
N ALA A 165 -31.14 -7.19 5.95
CA ALA A 165 -31.05 -6.65 4.62
C ALA A 165 -29.58 -6.68 4.24
N VAL A 166 -29.21 -7.67 3.42
CA VAL A 166 -27.88 -7.73 2.80
C VAL A 166 -27.86 -6.56 1.84
N PHE A 167 -27.44 -5.40 2.33
CA PHE A 167 -27.26 -4.20 1.55
C PHE A 167 -26.24 -4.54 0.46
N VAL A 168 -26.74 -4.82 -0.75
CA VAL A 168 -25.91 -4.92 -1.94
C VAL A 168 -25.30 -3.53 -2.11
N ALA A 169 -24.03 -3.39 -1.71
CA ALA A 169 -23.32 -2.13 -1.72
C ALA A 169 -23.23 -1.63 -3.16
N ALA A 170 -24.12 -0.71 -3.54
CA ALA A 170 -24.09 -0.09 -4.86
C ALA A 170 -22.71 0.55 -5.07
N ALA A 171 -22.04 0.17 -6.15
CA ALA A 171 -20.76 0.75 -6.52
C ALA A 171 -20.92 2.26 -6.74
N SER A 172 -20.00 3.02 -6.16
CA SER A 172 -19.95 4.48 -6.32
C SER A 172 -18.96 4.87 -7.42
N CYS A 173 -18.98 6.12 -7.88
CA CYS A 173 -17.95 6.67 -8.76
C CYS A 173 -16.53 6.53 -8.16
N GLY A 174 -16.38 6.53 -6.83
CA GLY A 174 -15.10 6.28 -6.16
C GLY A 174 -14.69 4.82 -6.11
N SER A 175 -15.63 3.89 -6.35
CA SER A 175 -15.38 2.45 -6.41
C SER A 175 -14.74 2.00 -7.73
N ARG A 176 -14.58 2.93 -8.69
CA ARG A 176 -14.04 2.62 -10.00
C ARG A 176 -12.59 2.16 -9.93
N GLY A 177 -12.24 1.07 -10.61
CA GLY A 177 -10.91 0.45 -10.54
C GLY A 177 -10.60 -0.30 -9.23
N HIS A 178 -11.59 -0.63 -8.42
CA HIS A 178 -11.40 -1.49 -7.24
C HIS A 178 -10.89 -2.89 -7.64
N PRO A 179 -9.92 -3.49 -6.92
CA PRO A 179 -9.34 -3.04 -5.63
C PRO A 179 -8.06 -2.19 -5.74
N HIS A 180 -7.43 -2.11 -6.91
CA HIS A 180 -6.06 -1.58 -7.05
C HIS A 180 -5.97 -0.07 -7.32
N LEU A 181 -6.99 0.49 -7.98
CA LEU A 181 -7.02 1.87 -8.46
C LEU A 181 -8.17 2.70 -7.89
N CYS A 182 -9.07 2.09 -7.13
CA CYS A 182 -10.17 2.83 -6.52
C CYS A 182 -9.69 3.94 -5.58
N LYS A 183 -10.56 4.93 -5.43
CA LYS A 183 -10.33 6.06 -4.53
C LYS A 183 -10.37 5.58 -3.08
N ARG A 184 -9.97 6.47 -2.16
CA ARG A 184 -9.98 6.19 -0.72
C ARG A 184 -11.37 5.67 -0.27
N PRO A 185 -11.45 4.69 0.66
CA PRO A 185 -12.71 4.23 1.21
C PRO A 185 -13.54 5.36 1.82
N CYS A 186 -14.84 5.35 1.58
CA CYS A 186 -15.80 6.32 2.11
C CYS A 186 -16.08 6.07 3.60
N ILE A 187 -15.67 7.00 4.45
CA ILE A 187 -15.90 6.88 5.91
C ILE A 187 -17.38 6.99 6.28
N TYR A 188 -18.17 7.73 5.50
CA TYR A 188 -19.61 7.87 5.73
C TYR A 188 -20.36 6.61 5.29
N PHE A 189 -19.93 5.97 4.21
CA PHE A 189 -20.54 4.70 3.77
C PHE A 189 -20.21 3.59 4.76
N ALA A 190 -18.97 3.53 5.24
CA ALA A 190 -18.56 2.59 6.27
C ALA A 190 -19.32 2.75 7.60
N SER A 191 -19.93 3.92 7.86
CA SER A 191 -20.79 4.18 9.02
C SER A 191 -22.29 4.13 8.71
N GLY A 192 -22.68 3.80 7.47
CA GLY A 192 -24.09 3.75 7.05
C GLY A 192 -24.75 5.11 6.77
N ASN A 193 -23.98 6.21 6.77
CA ASN A 193 -24.48 7.58 6.72
C ASN A 193 -24.14 8.32 5.40
N CYS A 194 -23.75 7.61 4.34
CA CYS A 194 -23.43 8.26 3.05
C CYS A 194 -24.70 8.61 2.28
N THR A 195 -25.03 9.90 2.20
CA THR A 195 -26.20 10.40 1.46
C THR A 195 -25.97 10.61 -0.04
N VAL A 196 -24.70 10.62 -0.49
CA VAL A 196 -24.33 10.88 -1.89
C VAL A 196 -24.64 9.68 -2.80
N GLY A 197 -24.71 8.47 -2.24
CA GLY A 197 -25.02 7.25 -2.98
C GLY A 197 -24.00 6.95 -4.08
N ALA A 198 -24.49 6.63 -5.28
CA ALA A 198 -23.66 6.26 -6.43
C ALA A 198 -22.70 7.36 -6.90
N GLN A 199 -23.03 8.64 -6.66
CA GLN A 199 -22.19 9.79 -7.07
C GLN A 199 -21.04 10.07 -6.09
N CYS A 200 -20.88 9.26 -5.04
CA CYS A 200 -19.82 9.46 -4.07
C CYS A 200 -18.44 9.31 -4.74
N LYS A 201 -17.55 10.28 -4.51
CA LYS A 201 -16.16 10.26 -5.02
C LYS A 201 -15.24 9.32 -4.25
N TYR A 202 -15.74 8.64 -3.21
CA TYR A 202 -14.99 7.71 -2.37
C TYR A 202 -15.52 6.29 -2.53
N CYS A 203 -14.66 5.29 -2.43
CA CYS A 203 -15.04 3.89 -2.65
C CYS A 203 -16.04 3.39 -1.60
N HIS A 204 -17.09 2.72 -2.06
CA HIS A 204 -18.11 2.05 -1.24
C HIS A 204 -17.92 0.52 -1.17
N LEU A 205 -16.99 -0.04 -1.95
CA LEU A 205 -16.75 -1.48 -1.93
C LEU A 205 -15.95 -1.88 -0.67
N PRO A 206 -16.12 -3.12 -0.18
CA PRO A 206 -15.35 -3.63 0.96
C PRO A 206 -13.85 -3.61 0.66
N HIS A 207 -13.06 -3.08 1.58
CA HIS A 207 -11.60 -3.16 1.51
C HIS A 207 -11.12 -4.13 2.57
N ALA A 208 -10.47 -5.22 2.14
CA ALA A 208 -9.98 -6.27 3.04
C ALA A 208 -9.02 -5.72 4.09
N ASP A 209 -8.14 -4.80 3.68
CA ASP A 209 -7.13 -4.18 4.54
C ASP A 209 -7.16 -2.66 4.46
N ARG A 210 -6.82 -2.01 5.58
CA ARG A 210 -6.47 -0.59 5.57
C ARG A 210 -5.21 -0.42 4.73
N SER A 211 -5.26 0.43 3.71
CA SER A 211 -4.08 0.69 2.88
C SER A 211 -2.90 1.11 3.75
N ALA A 212 -1.72 0.57 3.44
CA ALA A 212 -0.51 0.90 4.17
C ALA A 212 -0.29 2.42 4.12
N LYS A 213 -0.01 3.01 5.27
CA LYS A 213 0.31 4.44 5.39
C LYS A 213 1.74 4.56 5.87
N LEU A 214 2.47 5.49 5.24
CA LEU A 214 3.77 5.89 5.73
C LEU A 214 3.62 6.54 7.11
N ASP A 215 4.36 6.02 8.09
CA ASP A 215 4.40 6.63 9.43
C ASP A 215 5.14 8.00 9.41
N LYS A 216 5.31 8.65 10.57
CA LYS A 216 6.01 9.94 10.63
C LYS A 216 7.47 9.82 10.18
N GLN A 217 8.19 8.80 10.65
CA GLN A 217 9.61 8.61 10.35
C GLN A 217 9.84 8.26 8.87
N GLN A 218 9.00 7.37 8.32
CA GLN A 218 9.02 6.96 6.92
C GLN A 218 8.69 8.12 5.98
N ARG A 219 7.72 8.98 6.33
CA ARG A 219 7.44 10.20 5.56
C ARG A 219 8.61 11.16 5.58
N THR A 220 9.20 11.43 6.76
CA THR A 220 10.39 12.28 6.85
C THR A 220 11.52 11.71 5.98
N ARG A 221 11.74 10.39 6.02
CA ARG A 221 12.76 9.72 5.22
C ARG A 221 12.47 9.79 3.72
N PHE A 222 11.25 9.45 3.30
CA PHE A 222 10.85 9.53 1.89
C PHE A 222 10.95 10.97 1.37
N ASN A 223 10.64 11.96 2.21
CA ASN A 223 10.77 13.37 1.85
C ASN A 223 12.23 13.83 1.78
N SER A 224 13.12 13.31 2.64
CA SER A 224 14.55 13.63 2.59
C SER A 224 15.26 13.03 1.39
N MET A 225 14.79 11.88 0.88
CA MET A 225 15.37 11.24 -0.30
C MET A 225 15.44 12.18 -1.50
N GLY A 226 16.52 12.13 -2.26
CA GLY A 226 16.61 12.74 -3.59
C GLY A 226 15.39 12.43 -4.46
N LYS A 227 14.91 13.43 -5.23
CA LYS A 227 13.72 13.28 -6.09
C LYS A 227 13.89 12.15 -7.11
N ARG A 228 15.05 12.11 -7.77
CA ARG A 228 15.43 11.05 -8.72
C ARG A 228 15.28 9.66 -8.10
N ASP A 229 15.93 9.43 -6.96
CA ASP A 229 15.92 8.13 -6.28
C ASP A 229 14.54 7.72 -5.79
N ALA A 230 13.77 8.66 -5.25
CA ALA A 230 12.42 8.41 -4.80
C ALA A 230 11.49 8.02 -5.96
N LEU A 231 11.61 8.71 -7.11
CA LEU A 231 10.81 8.40 -8.30
C LEU A 231 11.23 7.08 -8.95
N LEU A 232 12.54 6.76 -8.99
CA LEU A 232 13.01 5.45 -9.46
C LEU A 232 12.54 4.31 -8.56
N LEU A 233 12.58 4.49 -7.23
CA LEU A 233 12.03 3.53 -6.29
C LEU A 233 10.52 3.32 -6.53
N LEU A 234 9.76 4.41 -6.67
CA LEU A 234 8.32 4.33 -6.96
C LEU A 234 8.05 3.68 -8.32
N GLN A 235 8.82 3.98 -9.36
CA GLN A 235 8.69 3.37 -10.68
C GLN A 235 8.87 1.85 -10.62
N SER A 236 9.87 1.39 -9.88
CA SER A 236 10.15 -0.05 -9.73
C SER A 236 8.97 -0.76 -9.05
N ILE A 237 8.45 -0.17 -7.96
CA ILE A 237 7.31 -0.73 -7.22
C ILE A 237 6.02 -0.66 -8.03
N LEU A 238 5.76 0.43 -8.75
CA LEU A 238 4.61 0.57 -9.65
C LEU A 238 4.66 -0.49 -10.76
N THR A 239 5.83 -0.72 -11.36
CA THR A 239 6.02 -1.73 -12.39
C THR A 239 5.73 -3.13 -11.84
N MET A 240 6.32 -3.47 -10.68
CA MET A 240 6.06 -4.74 -10.01
C MET A 240 4.57 -4.91 -9.70
N SER A 241 3.92 -3.89 -9.15
CA SER A 241 2.48 -3.91 -8.86
C SER A 241 1.65 -4.11 -10.13
N ALA A 242 1.93 -3.40 -11.22
CA ALA A 242 1.16 -3.54 -12.46
C ALA A 242 1.34 -4.93 -13.10
N THR A 243 2.55 -5.48 -13.03
CA THR A 243 2.85 -6.84 -13.48
C THR A 243 2.11 -7.89 -12.66
N THR A 244 2.18 -7.82 -11.32
CA THR A 244 1.51 -8.77 -10.43
C THR A 244 -0.01 -8.78 -10.61
N ASN A 245 -0.59 -7.64 -10.95
CA ASN A 245 -2.03 -7.50 -11.13
C ASN A 245 -2.48 -7.59 -12.61
N GLY A 246 -1.58 -7.94 -13.55
CA GLY A 246 -1.94 -8.23 -14.94
C GLY A 246 -2.28 -7.02 -15.83
N PHE A 247 -2.03 -5.79 -15.37
CA PHE A 247 -2.38 -4.57 -16.12
C PHE A 247 -1.18 -3.72 -16.55
N LEU A 248 0.00 -4.34 -16.61
CA LEU A 248 1.25 -3.67 -17.02
C LEU A 248 1.12 -2.89 -18.34
N HIS A 249 0.45 -3.47 -19.33
CA HIS A 249 0.28 -2.87 -20.64
C HIS A 249 -0.55 -1.58 -20.61
N LEU A 250 -1.62 -1.53 -19.79
CA LEU A 250 -2.45 -0.34 -19.61
C LEU A 250 -1.72 0.74 -18.80
N ALA A 251 -0.89 0.34 -17.83
CA ALA A 251 -0.14 1.25 -16.98
C ALA A 251 1.12 1.84 -17.63
N LYS A 252 1.44 1.46 -18.87
CA LYS A 252 2.69 1.82 -19.55
C LYS A 252 2.93 3.34 -19.57
N ASP A 253 1.92 4.13 -19.91
CA ASP A 253 2.03 5.59 -19.99
C ASP A 253 2.42 6.21 -18.64
N ILE A 254 1.81 5.73 -17.55
CA ILE A 254 2.13 6.17 -16.19
C ILE A 254 3.58 5.82 -15.84
N LEU A 255 4.00 4.58 -16.12
CA LEU A 255 5.35 4.11 -15.81
C LEU A 255 6.41 4.89 -16.59
N GLU A 256 6.16 5.18 -17.86
CA GLU A 256 7.05 5.98 -18.72
C GLU A 256 7.12 7.43 -18.23
N MET A 257 6.00 8.05 -17.85
CA MET A 257 5.99 9.39 -17.28
C MET A 257 6.81 9.48 -16.00
N VAL A 258 6.66 8.53 -15.06
CA VAL A 258 7.45 8.52 -13.81
C VAL A 258 8.94 8.37 -14.13
N ALA A 259 9.30 7.48 -15.06
CA ALA A 259 10.69 7.28 -15.47
C ALA A 259 11.28 8.55 -16.11
N LYS A 260 10.55 9.17 -17.03
CA LYS A 260 10.95 10.42 -17.69
C LYS A 260 11.12 11.56 -16.68
N GLU A 261 10.19 11.69 -15.73
CA GLU A 261 10.27 12.70 -14.68
C GLU A 261 11.48 12.46 -13.77
N ALA A 262 11.77 11.21 -13.39
CA ALA A 262 12.94 10.87 -12.59
C ALA A 262 14.25 11.33 -13.26
N MET A 263 14.35 11.20 -14.59
CA MET A 263 15.56 11.60 -15.34
C MET A 263 15.77 13.10 -15.44
N LYS A 264 14.76 13.94 -15.16
CA LYS A 264 14.91 15.41 -15.11
C LYS A 264 15.64 15.89 -13.87
N HIS A 265 15.73 15.07 -12.83
CA HIS A 265 16.40 15.42 -11.57
C HIS A 265 17.82 14.87 -11.56
N ASP A 266 18.76 15.68 -11.10
CA ASP A 266 20.16 15.29 -10.98
C ASP A 266 20.36 14.14 -10.00
N ALA A 267 21.37 13.31 -10.26
CA ALA A 267 21.82 12.31 -9.30
C ALA A 267 22.55 13.04 -8.16
N VAL A 268 21.86 13.18 -7.03
CA VAL A 268 22.48 13.64 -5.80
C VAL A 268 23.03 12.42 -5.09
N GLU A 269 24.34 12.41 -4.83
CA GLU A 269 25.03 11.41 -4.00
C GLU A 269 24.54 11.55 -2.55
N GLU A 270 23.35 11.00 -2.25
CA GLU A 270 22.83 10.96 -0.89
C GLU A 270 23.24 9.65 -0.24
N VAL A 271 24.03 9.74 0.84
CA VAL A 271 24.42 8.60 1.68
C VAL A 271 23.22 8.19 2.55
N SER A 272 22.17 7.72 1.90
CA SER A 272 21.04 7.12 2.57
C SER A 272 21.41 5.71 3.03
N SER A 273 21.16 5.36 4.30
CA SER A 273 21.37 4.00 4.77
C SER A 273 20.46 3.04 4.01
N GLU A 274 21.08 2.06 3.36
CA GLU A 274 20.41 1.00 2.59
C GLU A 274 19.33 0.27 3.42
N SER A 275 19.55 0.12 4.73
CA SER A 275 18.58 -0.49 5.65
C SER A 275 17.29 0.33 5.81
N ALA A 276 17.36 1.67 5.78
CA ALA A 276 16.19 2.53 5.84
C ALA A 276 15.39 2.48 4.54
N LYS A 277 16.07 2.41 3.39
CA LYS A 277 15.45 2.24 2.08
C LYS A 277 14.62 0.94 2.02
N ARG A 278 15.18 -0.17 2.48
CA ARG A 278 14.47 -1.47 2.54
C ARG A 278 13.24 -1.46 3.47
N ARG A 279 13.29 -0.72 4.58
CA ARG A 279 12.13 -0.57 5.48
C ARG A 279 10.99 0.18 4.78
N LEU A 280 11.33 1.25 4.07
CA LEU A 280 10.37 2.06 3.33
C LEU A 280 9.74 1.27 2.17
N GLU A 281 10.57 0.57 1.39
CA GLU A 281 10.13 -0.29 0.29
C GLU A 281 9.09 -1.32 0.72
N ARG A 282 9.30 -1.99 1.86
CA ARG A 282 8.33 -2.96 2.42
C ARG A 282 6.95 -2.36 2.66
N VAL A 283 6.87 -1.08 3.05
CA VAL A 283 5.59 -0.40 3.26
C VAL A 283 4.97 0.01 1.93
N LEU A 284 5.79 0.56 1.02
CA LEU A 284 5.36 1.00 -0.31
C LEU A 284 4.78 -0.15 -1.15
N VAL A 285 5.37 -1.35 -1.10
CA VAL A 285 4.86 -2.54 -1.82
C VAL A 285 3.44 -2.92 -1.40
N ARG A 286 3.03 -2.56 -0.17
CA ARG A 286 1.68 -2.82 0.35
C ARG A 286 0.68 -1.71 0.03
N MET A 287 1.11 -0.65 -0.64
CA MET A 287 0.23 0.46 -1.02
C MET A 287 -0.44 0.15 -2.36
N PRO A 288 -1.72 0.52 -2.54
CA PRO A 288 -2.39 0.34 -3.82
C PRO A 288 -1.73 1.22 -4.89
N PHE A 289 -1.80 0.76 -6.15
CA PHE A 289 -1.16 1.40 -7.29
C PHE A 289 -1.53 2.89 -7.40
N HIS A 290 -2.81 3.23 -7.23
CA HIS A 290 -3.28 4.63 -7.24
C HIS A 290 -2.56 5.50 -6.19
N GLN A 291 -2.32 4.98 -4.99
CA GLN A 291 -1.66 5.74 -3.92
C GLN A 291 -0.17 5.93 -4.20
N LEU A 292 0.49 4.94 -4.80
CA LEU A 292 1.88 5.05 -5.26
C LEU A 292 2.03 6.10 -6.38
N ALA A 293 1.11 6.10 -7.36
CA ALA A 293 1.12 7.08 -8.44
C ALA A 293 0.93 8.52 -7.91
N LEU A 294 0.01 8.72 -6.95
CA LEU A 294 -0.18 10.02 -6.30
C LEU A 294 1.03 10.43 -5.43
N LEU A 295 1.74 9.47 -4.82
CA LEU A 295 2.99 9.76 -4.11
C LEU A 295 4.07 10.27 -5.08
N SER A 296 4.15 9.74 -6.30
CA SER A 296 5.06 10.24 -7.34
C SER A 296 4.76 11.71 -7.66
N VAL A 297 3.48 12.08 -7.83
CA VAL A 297 3.06 13.47 -8.09
C VAL A 297 3.44 14.40 -6.94
N SER A 298 3.23 13.94 -5.70
CA SER A 298 3.61 14.72 -4.52
C SER A 298 5.12 14.92 -4.44
N LYS A 299 5.93 13.94 -4.85
CA LYS A 299 7.40 14.01 -4.78
C LYS A 299 7.99 14.89 -5.88
N ALA A 300 7.38 14.92 -7.06
CA ALA A 300 7.80 15.71 -8.22
C ALA A 300 7.39 17.21 -8.15
N ASN A 301 6.86 17.69 -7.02
CA ASN A 301 6.39 19.08 -6.83
C ASN A 301 5.29 19.55 -7.82
N ARG A 302 4.17 18.82 -7.93
CA ARG A 302 2.86 19.28 -8.51
C ARG A 302 2.89 20.30 -9.68
N GLY A 303 3.85 20.22 -10.59
CA GLY A 303 3.88 21.05 -11.81
C GLY A 303 3.14 20.37 -12.96
N GLU A 304 3.61 20.60 -14.17
CA GLU A 304 3.13 19.95 -15.41
C GLU A 304 3.00 18.43 -15.27
N PHE A 305 3.94 17.80 -14.53
CA PHE A 305 3.88 16.37 -14.26
C PHE A 305 2.60 15.94 -13.54
N GLY A 306 2.15 16.73 -12.55
CA GLY A 306 0.90 16.43 -11.82
C GLY A 306 -0.34 16.62 -12.69
N GLU A 307 -0.34 17.64 -13.54
CA GLU A 307 -1.43 17.95 -14.46
C GLU A 307 -1.63 16.86 -15.51
N LEU A 308 -0.55 16.23 -15.98
CA LEU A 308 -0.59 15.11 -16.91
C LEU A 308 -0.87 13.77 -16.22
N MET A 309 -0.30 13.55 -15.03
CA MET A 309 -0.42 12.26 -14.34
C MET A 309 -1.85 11.95 -13.90
N VAL A 310 -2.59 12.93 -13.39
CA VAL A 310 -3.94 12.70 -12.85
C VAL A 310 -4.91 12.19 -13.94
N PRO A 311 -5.02 12.82 -15.12
CA PRO A 311 -5.82 12.29 -16.23
C PRO A 311 -5.39 10.89 -16.68
N CYS A 312 -4.09 10.58 -16.68
CA CYS A 312 -3.61 9.23 -17.03
C CYS A 312 -4.05 8.17 -16.01
N ILE A 313 -4.09 8.51 -14.71
CA ILE A 313 -4.63 7.61 -13.67
C ILE A 313 -6.14 7.38 -13.87
N GLU A 314 -6.89 8.44 -14.20
CA GLU A 314 -8.33 8.33 -14.49
C GLU A 314 -8.58 7.49 -15.74
N LYS A 315 -7.85 7.72 -16.83
CA LYS A 315 -7.90 6.90 -18.05
C LYS A 315 -7.57 5.44 -17.76
N LEU A 316 -6.51 5.15 -17.01
CA LEU A 316 -6.17 3.77 -16.62
C LEU A 316 -7.31 3.10 -15.83
N THR A 317 -7.97 3.86 -14.97
CA THR A 317 -9.12 3.37 -14.21
C THR A 317 -10.28 3.01 -15.14
N ASP A 318 -10.56 3.87 -16.12
CA ASP A 318 -11.59 3.63 -17.14
C ASP A 318 -11.27 2.41 -18.01
N ASP A 319 -10.03 2.30 -18.49
CA ASP A 319 -9.55 1.20 -19.34
C ASP A 319 -9.68 -0.16 -18.62
N LEU A 320 -9.37 -0.22 -17.32
CA LEU A 320 -9.52 -1.44 -16.52
C LEU A 320 -10.97 -1.84 -16.28
N GLU A 321 -11.85 -0.87 -16.10
CA GLU A 321 -13.28 -1.17 -16.00
C GLU A 321 -13.85 -1.68 -17.32
N ALA A 322 -13.42 -1.08 -18.43
CA ALA A 322 -13.78 -1.57 -19.76
C ALA A 322 -13.31 -3.02 -19.97
N ALA A 323 -12.06 -3.33 -19.62
CA ALA A 323 -11.53 -4.69 -19.69
C ALA A 323 -12.35 -5.69 -18.85
N ARG A 324 -12.65 -5.35 -17.59
CA ARG A 324 -13.47 -6.20 -16.71
C ARG A 324 -14.89 -6.43 -17.26
N ASN A 325 -15.48 -5.43 -17.89
CA ASN A 325 -16.81 -5.55 -18.49
C ASN A 325 -16.82 -6.42 -19.75
N ILE A 326 -15.69 -6.52 -20.47
CA ILE A 326 -15.53 -7.45 -21.59
C ILE A 326 -15.43 -8.89 -21.05
N GLU A 327 -14.63 -9.11 -20.00
CA GLU A 327 -14.50 -10.44 -19.36
C GLU A 327 -15.82 -10.96 -18.80
N LEU A 328 -16.69 -10.11 -18.26
CA LEU A 328 -18.01 -10.51 -17.74
C LEU A 328 -19.03 -10.86 -18.83
N LYS A 329 -18.78 -10.48 -20.09
CA LYS A 329 -19.66 -10.76 -21.22
C LYS A 329 -19.24 -11.99 -22.03
N ALA A 330 -17.98 -12.41 -21.89
CA ALA A 330 -17.41 -13.59 -22.52
C ALA A 330 -17.80 -14.86 -21.75
#